data_AF-A0A949YPS2-F1
#
_entry.id   AF-A0A949YPS2-F1
#
_cell.length_a   1.000
_cell.length_b   1.000
_cell.length_c   1.000
_cell.angle_alpha   90.00
_cell.angle_beta   90.00
_cell.angle_gamma   90.00
#
_symmetry.space_group_name_H-M   'P 1'
#
loop_
_entity.id
_entity.type
_entity.pdbx_description
1 polymer ?
#
loop_
_entity_poly.entity_id
_entity_poly.type
_entity_poly.pdbx_seq_one_letter_code
_entity_poly.pdbx_strand_id
1 'polypeptide(L)'
;MWDGYISAYEEAIGKTSLKHAPWFIIPSNHKWFRNLAVASILVETLESLGMKFPEPTVNIKEIARQYHHAELEEEKKIGQSEWKELTTEATTDKVSKKDGGIASEGQGDKVSARATQEGEKVQREADLL
;
A
#
# COMPACT_ATOMS: atom_id res chain seq x y z
N MET A 1 43.41 33.93 -24.97
CA MET A 1 42.05 33.35 -25.18
C MET A 1 41.69 32.54 -23.95
N TRP A 2 41.03 33.20 -23.01
CA TRP A 2 40.32 32.71 -21.81
C TRP A 2 39.73 33.96 -21.16
N ASP A 3 40.53 35.02 -21.11
CA ASP A 3 40.12 36.36 -20.68
C ASP A 3 38.94 36.92 -21.50
N GLY A 4 38.97 36.74 -22.83
CA GLY A 4 37.85 37.14 -23.69
C GLY A 4 36.57 36.33 -23.44
N TYR A 5 36.69 35.07 -22.99
CA TYR A 5 35.54 34.26 -22.60
C TYR A 5 34.96 34.73 -21.27
N ILE A 6 35.81 34.98 -20.27
CA ILE A 6 35.38 35.56 -18.98
C ILE A 6 34.67 36.89 -19.21
N SER A 7 35.28 37.80 -19.98
CA SER A 7 34.72 39.11 -20.27
C SER A 7 33.34 39.02 -20.94
N ALA A 8 33.14 38.10 -21.89
CA ALA A 8 31.85 37.90 -22.53
C ALA A 8 30.78 37.37 -21.55
N TYR A 9 31.14 36.46 -20.64
CA TYR A 9 30.22 35.93 -19.62
C TYR A 9 29.87 36.97 -18.56
N GLU A 10 30.83 37.76 -18.10
CA GLU A 10 30.61 38.88 -17.17
C GLU A 10 29.62 39.89 -17.77
N GLU A 11 29.82 40.26 -19.04
CA GLU A 11 28.92 41.17 -19.75
C GLU A 11 27.51 40.58 -19.90
N ALA A 12 27.40 39.32 -20.32
CA ALA A 12 26.11 38.66 -20.51
C ALA A 12 25.32 38.55 -19.19
N ILE A 13 25.97 38.08 -18.12
CA ILE A 13 25.34 37.93 -16.80
C ILE A 13 24.98 39.31 -16.24
N GLY A 14 25.88 40.30 -16.34
CA GLY A 14 25.64 41.66 -15.86
C GLY A 14 24.45 42.34 -16.53
N LYS A 15 24.21 42.07 -17.83
CA LYS A 15 23.09 42.64 -18.59
C LYS A 15 21.77 41.89 -18.45
N THR A 16 21.82 40.59 -18.12
CA THR A 16 20.63 39.72 -18.19
C THR A 16 20.18 39.15 -16.85
N SER A 17 20.92 39.38 -15.75
CA SER A 17 20.49 38.99 -14.41
C SER A 17 19.44 39.96 -13.88
N LEU A 18 18.17 39.56 -14.02
CA LEU A 18 17.01 40.36 -13.63
C LEU A 18 16.37 39.77 -12.37
N LYS A 19 15.61 40.58 -11.61
CA LYS A 19 14.96 40.13 -10.37
C LYS A 19 14.05 38.90 -10.54
N HIS A 20 13.41 38.76 -11.69
CA HIS A 20 12.51 37.63 -12.00
C HIS A 20 13.23 36.47 -12.71
N ALA A 21 14.48 36.68 -13.15
CA ALA A 21 15.29 35.70 -13.87
C ALA A 21 16.77 35.87 -13.45
N PRO A 22 17.12 35.57 -12.18
CA PRO A 22 18.47 35.76 -11.69
C PRO A 22 19.42 34.69 -12.24
N TRP A 23 20.65 35.10 -12.55
CA TRP A 23 21.75 34.17 -12.83
C TRP A 23 22.48 33.79 -11.53
N PHE A 24 22.82 32.51 -11.36
CA PHE A 24 23.58 31.99 -10.23
C PHE A 24 24.96 31.49 -10.68
N ILE A 25 26.04 31.99 -10.06
CA ILE A 25 27.41 31.52 -10.33
C ILE A 25 27.76 30.41 -9.33
N ILE A 26 27.89 29.17 -9.82
CA ILE A 26 28.11 27.98 -8.98
C ILE A 26 29.56 27.48 -9.09
N PRO A 27 30.33 27.45 -7.99
CA PRO A 27 31.63 26.81 -7.94
C PRO A 27 31.55 25.35 -8.40
N SER A 28 32.27 25.02 -9.47
CA SER A 28 32.12 23.73 -10.16
C SER A 28 33.34 22.80 -10.03
N ASN A 29 34.32 23.16 -9.19
CA ASN A 29 35.51 22.33 -8.95
C ASN A 29 35.16 20.97 -8.31
N HIS A 30 34.08 20.92 -7.52
CA HIS A 30 33.58 19.69 -6.90
C HIS A 30 32.18 19.35 -7.41
N LYS A 31 32.06 18.19 -8.07
CA LYS A 31 30.80 17.73 -8.69
C LYS A 31 29.64 17.61 -7.70
N TRP A 32 29.91 17.09 -6.50
CA TRP A 32 28.90 16.92 -5.47
C TRP A 32 28.34 18.28 -5.01
N PHE A 33 29.22 19.28 -4.84
CA PHE A 33 28.83 20.60 -4.37
C PHE A 33 27.99 21.35 -5.41
N ARG A 34 28.41 21.32 -6.68
CA ARG A 34 27.61 21.89 -7.78
C ARG A 34 26.20 21.28 -7.82
N ASN A 35 26.09 19.95 -7.71
CA ASN A 35 24.79 19.28 -7.74
C ASN A 35 23.91 19.68 -6.55
N LEU A 36 24.50 19.76 -5.35
CA LEU A 36 23.81 20.21 -4.15
C LEU A 36 23.29 21.65 -4.30
N ALA A 37 24.16 22.58 -4.71
CA ALA A 37 23.80 23.99 -4.86
C ALA A 37 22.66 24.20 -5.88
N VAL A 38 22.73 23.53 -7.03
CA VAL A 38 21.68 23.60 -8.06
C VAL A 38 20.37 23.01 -7.55
N ALA A 39 20.41 21.86 -6.87
CA ALA A 39 19.21 21.25 -6.30
C ALA A 39 18.57 22.15 -5.23
N SER A 40 19.37 22.76 -4.35
CA SER A 40 18.89 23.70 -3.33
C SER A 40 18.18 24.90 -3.95
N ILE A 41 18.77 25.54 -4.97
CA ILE A 41 18.14 26.69 -5.67
C ILE A 41 16.80 26.28 -6.30
N LEU A 42 16.75 25.11 -6.94
CA LEU A 42 15.53 24.60 -7.56
C LEU A 42 14.44 24.35 -6.52
N VAL A 43 14.77 23.68 -5.41
CA VAL A 43 13.82 23.40 -4.34
C VAL A 43 13.26 24.70 -3.76
N GLU A 44 14.13 25.63 -3.37
CA GLU A 44 13.71 26.94 -2.83
C GLU A 44 12.80 27.70 -3.80
N THR A 45 13.16 27.70 -5.09
CA THR A 45 12.35 28.36 -6.13
C THR A 45 10.99 27.70 -6.26
N LEU A 46 10.92 26.37 -6.35
CA LEU A 46 9.66 25.64 -6.52
C LEU A 46 8.77 25.71 -5.28
N GLU A 47 9.35 25.70 -4.07
CA GLU A 47 8.64 25.90 -2.81
C GLU A 47 8.01 27.30 -2.75
N SER A 48 8.71 28.33 -3.25
CA SER A 48 8.19 29.70 -3.28
C SER A 48 6.93 29.87 -4.14
N LEU A 49 6.68 28.98 -5.11
CA LEU A 49 5.46 29.01 -5.92
C LEU A 49 4.21 28.53 -5.16
N GLY A 50 4.38 27.85 -4.01
CA GLY A 50 3.27 27.38 -3.18
C GLY A 50 2.37 26.35 -3.88
N MET A 51 2.95 25.54 -4.77
CA MET A 51 2.21 24.51 -5.51
C MET A 51 1.56 23.52 -4.54
N LYS A 52 0.26 23.27 -4.73
CA LYS A 52 -0.50 22.25 -4.02
C LYS A 52 -1.06 21.25 -5.00
N PHE A 53 -1.14 19.99 -4.59
CA PHE A 53 -1.89 19.01 -5.35
C PHE A 53 -3.36 19.43 -5.40
N PRO A 54 -4.05 19.22 -6.54
CA PRO A 54 -5.48 19.46 -6.61
C PRO A 54 -6.22 18.53 -5.64
N GLU A 55 -7.32 19.01 -5.10
CA GLU A 55 -8.20 18.18 -4.28
C GLU A 55 -8.70 17.00 -5.11
N PRO A 56 -8.65 15.77 -4.57
CA PRO A 56 -9.13 14.60 -5.30
C PRO A 56 -10.63 14.70 -5.52
N THR A 57 -11.08 14.50 -6.76
CA THR A 57 -12.51 14.51 -7.12
C THR A 57 -13.27 13.36 -6.46
N VAL A 58 -12.54 12.30 -6.08
CA VAL A 58 -13.11 11.05 -5.55
C VAL A 58 -12.52 10.77 -4.18
N ASN A 59 -13.33 10.22 -3.29
CA ASN A 59 -12.88 9.86 -1.95
C ASN A 59 -11.95 8.63 -2.02
N ILE A 60 -10.64 8.90 -1.99
CA ILE A 60 -9.59 7.87 -2.09
C ILE A 60 -9.73 6.82 -0.97
N LYS A 61 -10.18 7.21 0.22
CA LYS A 61 -10.36 6.28 1.36
C LYS A 61 -11.50 5.30 1.12
N GLU A 62 -12.56 5.75 0.46
CA GLU A 62 -13.70 4.91 0.12
C GLU A 62 -13.31 3.90 -0.96
N ILE A 63 -12.60 4.36 -1.99
CA ILE A 63 -12.07 3.51 -3.05
C ILE A 63 -11.14 2.44 -2.48
N ALA A 64 -10.19 2.84 -1.63
CA ALA A 64 -9.27 1.90 -0.98
C ALA A 64 -10.01 0.84 -0.15
N ARG A 65 -11.05 1.23 0.60
CA ARG A 65 -11.87 0.30 1.39
C ARG A 65 -12.61 -0.70 0.48
N GLN A 66 -13.16 -0.24 -0.64
CA GLN A 66 -13.88 -1.09 -1.60
C GLN A 66 -12.96 -2.13 -2.25
N TYR A 67 -11.73 -1.76 -2.63
CA TYR A 67 -10.77 -2.71 -3.18
C TYR A 67 -10.36 -3.80 -2.18
N HIS A 68 -10.07 -3.43 -0.92
CA HIS A 68 -9.72 -4.41 0.11
C HIS A 68 -10.89 -5.34 0.46
N HIS A 69 -12.13 -4.84 0.44
CA HIS A 69 -13.29 -5.71 0.63
C HIS A 69 -13.52 -6.67 -0.54
N ALA A 70 -13.27 -6.26 -1.78
CA ALA A 70 -13.38 -7.12 -2.95
C ALA A 70 -12.39 -8.31 -2.88
N GLU A 71 -11.13 -8.04 -2.49
CA GLU A 71 -10.10 -9.07 -2.34
C GLU A 71 -10.44 -10.08 -1.24
N LEU A 72 -10.91 -9.59 -0.07
CA LEU A 72 -11.36 -10.46 1.02
C LEU A 72 -12.61 -11.29 0.67
N GLU A 73 -13.49 -10.77 -0.17
CA GLU A 73 -14.66 -11.52 -0.64
C GLU A 73 -14.29 -12.60 -1.67
N GLU A 74 -13.29 -12.34 -2.51
CA GLU A 74 -12.73 -13.34 -3.43
C GLU A 74 -12.03 -14.46 -2.64
N GLU A 75 -11.18 -14.12 -1.67
CA GLU A 75 -10.53 -15.10 -0.79
C GLU A 75 -11.55 -15.93 0.00
N LYS A 76 -12.61 -15.30 0.52
CA LYS A 76 -13.71 -16.00 1.21
C LYS A 76 -14.50 -16.91 0.28
N LYS A 77 -14.75 -16.50 -0.96
CA LYS A 77 -15.45 -17.32 -1.95
C LYS A 77 -14.60 -18.52 -2.36
N ILE A 78 -13.31 -18.31 -2.63
CA ILE A 78 -12.35 -19.35 -2.97
C ILE A 78 -12.23 -20.35 -1.81
N GLY A 79 -12.03 -19.87 -0.59
CA GLY A 79 -11.95 -20.71 0.60
C GLY A 79 -13.25 -21.47 0.89
N GLN A 80 -14.43 -20.87 0.68
CA GLN A 80 -15.71 -21.55 0.84
C GLN A 80 -15.98 -22.60 -0.25
N SER A 81 -15.53 -22.37 -1.49
CA SER A 81 -15.62 -23.39 -2.54
C SER A 81 -14.69 -24.57 -2.28
N GLU A 82 -13.44 -24.34 -1.86
CA GLU A 82 -12.50 -25.40 -1.49
C GLU A 82 -13.01 -26.25 -0.32
N TRP A 83 -13.58 -25.61 0.72
CA TRP A 83 -14.19 -26.31 1.85
C TRP A 83 -15.42 -27.15 1.46
N LYS A 84 -16.20 -26.70 0.45
CA LYS A 84 -17.33 -27.49 -0.07
C LYS A 84 -16.85 -28.69 -0.87
N GLU A 85 -15.79 -28.57 -1.65
CA GLU A 85 -15.23 -29.70 -2.41
C GLU A 85 -14.69 -30.79 -1.46
N LEU A 86 -13.90 -30.40 -0.45
CA LEU A 86 -13.37 -31.34 0.56
C LEU A 86 -14.46 -32.06 1.37
N THR A 87 -15.59 -31.41 1.64
CA THR A 87 -16.71 -32.03 2.38
C THR A 87 -17.61 -32.90 1.50
N THR A 88 -17.63 -32.64 0.19
CA THR A 88 -18.37 -33.46 -0.79
C THR A 88 -17.60 -34.76 -1.10
N GLU A 89 -16.28 -34.69 -1.22
CA GLU A 89 -15.40 -35.87 -1.37
C GLU A 89 -15.37 -36.74 -0.10
N ALA A 90 -15.31 -36.15 1.09
CA ALA A 90 -15.38 -36.92 2.35
C ALA A 90 -16.73 -37.65 2.57
N THR A 91 -17.78 -37.23 1.87
CA THR A 91 -19.12 -37.85 1.94
C THR A 91 -19.29 -38.97 0.90
N THR A 92 -18.57 -38.92 -0.23
CA THR A 92 -18.66 -39.97 -1.27
C THR A 92 -18.01 -41.29 -0.84
N ASP A 93 -17.07 -41.25 0.12
CA ASP A 93 -16.38 -42.45 0.64
C ASP A 93 -17.14 -43.20 1.76
N LYS A 94 -18.34 -42.75 2.16
CA LYS A 94 -19.16 -43.40 3.21
C LYS A 94 -20.52 -43.95 2.75
N VAL A 95 -20.75 -44.09 1.45
CA VAL A 95 -21.90 -44.84 0.92
C VAL A 95 -21.47 -46.27 0.53
N SER A 96 -20.89 -47.03 1.46
CA SER A 96 -20.77 -48.48 1.31
C SER A 96 -20.58 -49.17 2.66
N LYS A 97 -21.64 -49.18 3.48
CA LYS A 97 -21.95 -50.25 4.46
C LYS A 97 -23.33 -50.01 5.10
N LYS A 98 -24.36 -50.47 4.40
CA LYS A 98 -25.63 -50.98 4.98
C LYS A 98 -25.34 -52.46 5.27
N ASP A 99 -25.59 -53.02 6.46
CA ASP A 99 -26.92 -53.34 6.98
C ASP A 99 -26.88 -53.63 8.50
N GLY A 100 -28.02 -53.40 9.18
CA GLY A 100 -28.40 -54.10 10.42
C GLY A 100 -28.69 -53.20 11.62
N GLY A 101 -29.96 -53.17 12.07
CA GLY A 101 -30.42 -52.49 13.31
C GLY A 101 -29.74 -53.01 14.57
N ILE A 102 -29.95 -52.46 15.77
CA ILE A 102 -31.22 -52.28 16.51
C ILE A 102 -31.02 -51.21 17.60
N ALA A 103 -32.12 -50.65 18.07
CA ALA A 103 -32.22 -49.60 19.10
C ALA A 103 -31.49 -49.88 20.43
N SER A 104 -30.95 -48.84 21.04
CA SER A 104 -31.08 -48.62 22.50
C SER A 104 -30.83 -47.15 22.89
N GLU A 105 -31.79 -46.67 23.67
CA GLU A 105 -31.90 -45.53 24.57
C GLU A 105 -30.64 -45.19 25.40
N GLY A 106 -30.38 -43.90 25.66
CA GLY A 106 -29.41 -43.50 26.70
C GLY A 106 -28.79 -42.10 26.59
N GLN A 107 -29.30 -41.19 27.44
CA GLN A 107 -28.58 -40.16 28.19
C GLN A 107 -27.76 -39.07 27.45
N GLY A 108 -28.24 -37.83 27.57
CA GLY A 108 -27.60 -36.63 27.03
C GLY A 108 -26.37 -36.11 27.79
N ASP A 109 -25.76 -35.13 27.12
CA ASP A 109 -24.89 -34.04 27.58
C ASP A 109 -23.56 -34.37 28.28
N LYS A 110 -22.46 -34.03 27.60
CA LYS A 110 -21.48 -32.98 28.00
C LYS A 110 -20.21 -33.05 27.14
N VAL A 111 -20.23 -32.51 25.92
CA VAL A 111 -19.00 -32.12 25.19
C VAL A 111 -19.26 -30.86 24.36
N SER A 112 -19.75 -29.79 24.99
CA SER A 112 -19.98 -28.50 24.30
C SER A 112 -19.12 -27.34 24.83
N ALA A 113 -18.27 -27.56 25.85
CA ALA A 113 -17.66 -26.45 26.58
C ALA A 113 -16.18 -26.17 26.26
N ARG A 114 -15.54 -26.90 25.33
CA ARG A 114 -14.10 -26.73 25.06
C ARG A 114 -13.75 -26.04 23.74
N ALA A 115 -14.68 -25.97 22.78
CA ALA A 115 -14.43 -25.35 21.47
C ALA A 115 -14.67 -23.82 21.44
N THR A 116 -15.33 -23.26 22.46
CA THR A 116 -15.68 -21.82 22.47
C THR A 116 -14.52 -20.91 22.87
N GLN A 117 -13.49 -21.44 23.56
CA GLN A 117 -12.38 -20.60 24.05
C GLN A 117 -11.28 -20.32 23.01
N GLU A 118 -11.13 -21.15 21.98
CA GLU A 118 -10.13 -20.90 20.92
C GLU A 118 -10.63 -19.90 19.87
N GLY A 119 -11.94 -19.89 19.59
CA GLY A 119 -12.53 -18.94 18.64
C GLY A 119 -12.50 -17.48 19.12
N GLU A 120 -12.65 -17.25 20.43
CA GLU A 120 -12.68 -15.89 21.00
C GLU A 120 -11.29 -15.23 21.05
N LYS A 121 -10.21 -16.04 21.03
CA LYS A 121 -8.83 -15.54 21.08
C LYS A 121 -8.33 -15.05 19.72
N VAL A 122 -8.76 -15.72 18.64
CA VAL A 122 -8.41 -15.35 17.26
C VAL A 122 -9.10 -14.05 16.84
N GLN A 123 -10.32 -13.81 17.33
CA GLN A 123 -11.07 -12.59 16.99
C GLN A 123 -10.44 -11.32 17.60
N ARG A 124 -9.83 -11.41 18.79
CA ARG A 124 -9.19 -10.25 19.46
C ARG A 124 -7.84 -9.85 18.86
N GLU A 125 -7.17 -10.75 18.15
CA GLU A 125 -5.90 -10.44 17.48
C GLU A 125 -6.10 -9.75 16.12
N ALA A 126 -7.26 -9.95 15.49
CA ALA A 126 -7.62 -9.29 14.22
C ALA A 126 -8.07 -7.83 14.38
N ASP A 127 -8.57 -7.42 15.56
CA ASP A 127 -9.03 -6.05 15.84
C ASP A 127 -7.90 -5.10 16.35
N LEU A 128 -6.66 -5.59 16.46
CA LEU A 128 -5.49 -4.82 16.93
C LEU A 128 -4.47 -4.46 15.84
N LEU A 129 -4.78 -4.73 14.57
CA LEU A 129 -4.06 -4.27 13.38
C LEU A 129 -4.96 -3.39 12.51
#